data_AF-A0A7S3H2H8-F1
#
_entry.id   AF-A0A7S3H2H8-F1
#
_cell.length_a   1.000
_cell.length_b   1.000
_cell.length_c   1.000
_cell.angle_alpha   90.00
_cell.angle_beta   90.00
_cell.angle_gamma   90.00
#
_symmetry.space_group_name_H-M   'P 1'
#
loop_
_entity.id
_entity.type
_entity.pdbx_description
1 polymer ?
#
loop_
_entity_poly.entity_id
_entity_poly.type
_entity_poly.pdbx_seq_one_letter_code
_entity_poly.pdbx_strand_id
1 'polypeptide(L)'
;STVSMLEQNYKIWCSLAGQKPAAMPFPELLLSVLEEEGVVYERAFAMDIDDLHGLLRAFNRKGVHFNNVQDIVGSDGSPMLLTDGFGGAPGEDSDDDAMGAGPYRAGPLISAGATKLQGTMGIVPPPPPRRVAPPSALREPEPEPGSAFSYP
;
A
#
# COMPACT_ATOMS: atom_id res chain seq x y z
N SER A 1 -0.85 10.30 4.76
CA SER A 1 0.32 9.39 4.77
C SER A 1 -0.17 7.98 4.47
N THR A 2 0.56 7.19 3.67
CA THR A 2 0.18 5.82 3.27
C THR A 2 0.00 4.88 4.47
N VAL A 3 0.87 4.98 5.48
CA VAL A 3 0.77 4.18 6.71
C VAL A 3 -0.56 4.43 7.44
N SER A 4 -1.00 5.68 7.50
CA SER A 4 -2.28 6.05 8.15
C SER A 4 -3.50 5.52 7.38
N MET A 5 -3.46 5.53 6.04
CA MET A 5 -4.50 4.92 5.21
C MET A 5 -4.57 3.41 5.46
N LEU A 6 -3.43 2.72 5.47
CA LEU A 6 -3.39 1.29 5.71
C LEU A 6 -3.86 0.93 7.13
N GLU A 7 -3.57 1.76 8.13
CA GLU A 7 -4.06 1.55 9.50
C GLU A 7 -5.58 1.66 9.58
N GLN A 8 -6.19 2.62 8.87
CA GLN A 8 -7.64 2.74 8.78
C GLN A 8 -8.25 1.50 8.10
N ASN A 9 -7.68 1.07 6.99
CA ASN A 9 -8.13 -0.12 6.26
C ASN A 9 -8.03 -1.38 7.13
N TYR A 10 -6.94 -1.53 7.89
CA TYR A 10 -6.73 -2.64 8.80
C TYR A 10 -7.79 -2.66 9.91
N LYS A 11 -8.13 -1.51 10.49
CA LYS A 11 -9.21 -1.40 11.51
C LYS A 11 -10.57 -1.76 10.93
N ILE A 12 -10.87 -1.30 9.71
CA ILE A 12 -12.11 -1.68 9.00
C ILE A 12 -12.15 -3.19 8.79
N TRP A 13 -11.06 -3.78 8.28
CA TRP A 13 -10.97 -5.22 8.07
C TRP A 13 -11.13 -6.01 9.37
N CYS A 14 -10.47 -5.59 10.46
CA CYS A 14 -10.65 -6.20 11.79
C CYS A 14 -12.10 -6.14 12.26
N SER A 15 -12.79 -5.01 12.03
CA SER A 15 -14.19 -4.81 12.39
C SER A 15 -15.12 -5.73 11.60
N LEU A 16 -14.85 -5.90 10.30
CA LEU A 16 -15.62 -6.79 9.41
C LEU A 16 -15.36 -8.27 9.69
N ALA A 17 -14.11 -8.64 9.96
CA ALA A 17 -13.72 -10.02 10.25
C ALA A 17 -14.03 -10.45 11.69
N GLY A 18 -14.45 -9.52 12.56
CA GLY A 18 -14.64 -9.77 13.99
C GLY A 18 -13.33 -10.11 14.72
N GLN A 19 -12.18 -9.75 14.15
CA GLN A 19 -10.87 -10.03 14.73
C GLN A 19 -10.40 -8.84 15.56
N LYS A 20 -9.83 -9.11 16.74
CA LYS A 20 -9.21 -8.07 17.55
C LYS A 20 -7.95 -7.54 16.82
N PRO A 21 -7.76 -6.21 16.72
CA PRO A 21 -6.52 -5.63 16.20
C PRO A 21 -5.30 -6.17 16.96
N ALA A 22 -4.15 -6.20 16.28
CA ALA A 22 -2.91 -6.65 16.90
C ALA A 22 -2.56 -5.75 18.10
N ALA A 23 -1.96 -6.33 19.13
CA ALA A 23 -1.55 -5.59 20.32
C ALA A 23 -0.33 -4.68 20.07
N MET A 24 0.43 -4.98 19.01
CA MET A 24 1.60 -4.21 18.58
C MET A 24 1.20 -2.99 17.73
N PRO A 25 2.02 -1.93 17.71
CA PRO A 25 1.75 -0.77 16.88
C PRO A 25 1.78 -1.13 15.39
N PHE A 26 0.88 -0.51 14.62
CA PHE A 26 0.67 -0.84 13.21
C PHE A 26 1.92 -0.75 12.31
N PRO A 27 2.83 0.24 12.47
CA PRO A 27 4.07 0.27 11.69
C PRO A 27 4.96 -0.96 11.91
N GLU A 28 5.01 -1.50 13.13
CA GLU A 28 5.78 -2.72 13.43
C GLU A 28 5.15 -3.94 12.78
N LEU A 29 3.81 -4.00 12.70
CA LEU A 29 3.12 -5.06 11.95
C LEU A 29 3.54 -5.01 10.47
N LEU A 30 3.58 -3.84 9.84
CA LEU A 30 4.02 -3.72 8.45
C LEU A 30 5.48 -4.17 8.28
N LEU A 31 6.37 -3.73 9.17
CA LEU A 31 7.78 -4.14 9.14
C LEU A 31 7.95 -5.65 9.29
N SER A 32 7.19 -6.28 10.19
CA SER A 32 7.26 -7.74 10.37
C SER A 32 6.86 -8.51 9.11
N VAL A 33 5.90 -8.02 8.33
CA VAL A 33 5.52 -8.65 7.05
C VAL A 33 6.63 -8.48 6.01
N LEU A 34 7.27 -7.31 5.96
CA LEU A 34 8.40 -7.07 5.07
C LEU A 34 9.61 -7.95 5.45
N GLU A 35 9.84 -8.16 6.75
CA GLU A 35 10.89 -9.04 7.29
C GLU A 35 10.63 -10.51 6.97
N GLU A 36 9.38 -10.97 7.15
CA GLU A 36 8.94 -12.34 6.82
C GLU A 36 9.18 -12.67 5.33
N GLU A 37 8.91 -11.73 4.43
CA GLU A 37 9.12 -11.90 2.98
C GLU A 37 10.56 -11.58 2.53
N GLY A 38 11.42 -11.08 3.43
CA GLY A 38 12.84 -10.83 3.13
C GLY A 38 13.13 -9.58 2.29
N VAL A 39 12.14 -8.71 2.08
CA VAL A 39 12.23 -7.56 1.15
C VAL A 39 12.45 -6.20 1.82
N VAL A 40 12.68 -6.16 3.14
CA VAL A 40 12.84 -4.92 3.93
C VAL A 40 13.88 -3.96 3.37
N TYR A 41 15.02 -4.51 2.92
CA TYR A 41 16.17 -3.75 2.44
C TYR A 41 16.23 -3.67 0.91
N GLU A 42 15.32 -4.36 0.23
CA GLU A 42 15.26 -4.34 -1.23
C GLU A 42 14.51 -3.10 -1.71
N ARG A 43 15.01 -2.54 -2.82
CA ARG A 43 14.31 -1.44 -3.48
C ARG A 43 13.27 -2.05 -4.39
N ALA A 44 12.08 -1.44 -4.44
CA ALA A 44 10.99 -1.87 -5.32
C ALA A 44 11.39 -2.03 -6.80
N PHE A 45 12.40 -1.28 -7.29
CA PHE A 45 12.92 -1.43 -8.65
C PHE A 45 13.60 -2.79 -8.90
N ALA A 46 14.12 -3.43 -7.87
CA ALA A 46 14.79 -4.73 -7.95
C ALA A 46 13.83 -5.91 -7.75
N MET A 47 12.56 -5.66 -7.41
CA MET A 47 11.56 -6.71 -7.22
C MET A 47 10.95 -7.12 -8.56
N ASP A 48 10.83 -8.43 -8.77
CA ASP A 48 10.07 -8.96 -9.90
C ASP A 48 8.57 -8.97 -9.60
N ILE A 49 7.75 -9.18 -10.64
CA ILE A 49 6.28 -9.21 -10.51
C ILE A 49 5.83 -10.33 -9.55
N ASP A 50 6.52 -11.46 -9.55
CA ASP A 50 6.21 -12.58 -8.67
C ASP A 50 6.49 -12.24 -7.19
N ASP A 51 7.59 -11.53 -6.92
CA ASP A 51 7.92 -11.04 -5.57
C ASP A 51 6.87 -10.04 -5.08
N LEU A 52 6.43 -9.13 -5.96
CA LEU A 52 5.37 -8.18 -5.65
C LEU A 52 4.05 -8.88 -5.32
N HIS A 53 3.69 -9.92 -6.07
CA HIS A 53 2.49 -10.71 -5.81
C HIS A 53 2.60 -11.55 -4.53
N GLY A 54 3.79 -12.09 -4.22
CA GLY A 54 4.09 -12.77 -2.96
C GLY A 54 3.88 -11.83 -1.78
N LEU A 55 4.48 -10.65 -1.85
CA LEU A 55 4.35 -9.60 -0.84
C LEU A 55 2.90 -9.17 -0.63
N LEU A 56 2.16 -8.91 -1.72
CA LEU A 56 0.75 -8.52 -1.63
C LEU A 56 -0.10 -9.62 -0.98
N ARG A 57 0.19 -10.89 -1.29
CA ARG A 57 -0.47 -12.03 -0.65
C ARG A 57 -0.15 -12.09 0.84
N ALA A 58 1.09 -11.83 1.24
CA ALA A 58 1.48 -11.78 2.64
C ALA A 58 0.71 -10.69 3.41
N PHE A 59 0.61 -9.48 2.85
CA PHE A 59 -0.19 -8.40 3.42
C PHE A 59 -1.67 -8.76 3.55
N ASN A 60 -2.27 -9.32 2.50
CA ASN A 60 -3.68 -9.71 2.50
C ASN A 60 -3.98 -10.80 3.54
N ARG A 61 -3.06 -11.76 3.74
CA ARG A 61 -3.20 -12.81 4.79
C ARG A 61 -3.19 -12.23 6.19
N LYS A 62 -2.50 -11.10 6.40
CA LYS A 62 -2.46 -10.38 7.69
C LYS A 62 -3.58 -9.34 7.80
N GLY A 63 -4.47 -9.24 6.81
CA GLY A 63 -5.61 -8.32 6.82
C GLY A 63 -5.28 -6.88 6.44
N VAL A 64 -4.11 -6.63 5.87
CA VAL A 64 -3.70 -5.29 5.40
C VAL A 64 -4.05 -5.16 3.93
N HIS A 65 -4.95 -4.24 3.61
CA HIS A 65 -5.46 -4.01 2.25
C HIS A 65 -5.09 -2.62 1.75
N PHE A 66 -4.65 -2.51 0.50
CA PHE A 66 -4.25 -1.26 -0.16
C PHE A 66 -5.43 -0.56 -0.85
N ASN A 67 -6.53 -0.32 -0.13
CA ASN A 67 -7.69 0.40 -0.64
C ASN A 67 -7.59 1.89 -0.35
N ASN A 68 -7.95 2.74 -1.31
CA ASN A 68 -8.13 4.16 -1.05
C ASN A 68 -9.56 4.42 -0.56
N VAL A 69 -9.77 4.41 0.75
CA VAL A 69 -11.11 4.55 1.38
C VAL A 69 -11.54 6.03 1.48
N GLN A 70 -10.70 6.99 1.06
CA GLN A 70 -11.02 8.42 1.16
C GLN A 70 -12.09 8.89 0.16
N ASP A 71 -12.40 8.12 -0.88
CA ASP A 71 -13.38 8.52 -1.91
C ASP A 71 -14.87 8.29 -1.51
N ILE A 72 -15.15 7.74 -0.32
CA ILE A 72 -16.53 7.51 0.15
C ILE A 72 -17.08 8.72 0.93
N VAL A 73 -16.20 9.65 1.31
CA VAL A 73 -16.57 10.89 1.97
C VAL A 73 -16.72 11.95 0.88
N GLY A 74 -17.90 12.55 0.78
CA GLY A 74 -18.13 13.67 -0.15
C GLY A 74 -17.11 14.80 0.09
N SER A 75 -16.91 15.67 -0.90
CA SER A 75 -16.00 16.83 -0.80
C SER A 75 -16.29 17.75 0.40
N ASP A 76 -17.42 17.57 1.07
CA ASP A 76 -17.93 18.29 2.24
C ASP A 76 -17.72 17.55 3.58
N GLY A 77 -17.07 16.38 3.59
CA GLY A 77 -16.87 15.60 4.81
C GLY A 77 -18.07 14.74 5.21
N SER A 78 -19.14 14.74 4.42
CA SER A 78 -20.35 13.96 4.70
C SER A 78 -20.21 12.54 4.17
N PRO A 79 -20.55 11.49 4.95
CA PRO A 79 -20.66 10.15 4.41
C PRO A 79 -21.77 10.15 3.35
N MET A 80 -21.44 9.79 2.11
CA MET A 80 -22.45 9.55 1.06
C MET A 80 -23.32 8.37 1.50
N LEU A 81 -24.42 8.67 2.18
CA LEU A 81 -25.49 7.72 2.42
C LEU A 81 -25.98 7.27 1.05
N LEU A 82 -25.74 6.00 0.71
CA LEU A 82 -26.55 5.28 -0.27
C LEU A 82 -27.97 5.24 0.30
N THR A 83 -28.73 6.32 0.13
CA THR A 83 -30.16 6.29 0.40
C THR A 83 -30.73 5.35 -0.66
N ASP A 84 -31.28 4.24 -0.19
CA ASP A 84 -32.00 3.30 -1.01
C ASP A 84 -33.01 4.05 -1.90
N GLY A 85 -32.84 3.91 -3.21
CA GLY A 85 -33.81 4.33 -4.22
C GLY A 85 -35.09 3.49 -4.18
N PHE A 86 -35.71 3.39 -3.00
CA PHE A 86 -37.01 2.78 -2.76
C PHE A 86 -37.88 3.78 -1.99
N GLY A 87 -38.13 4.92 -2.63
CA GLY A 87 -38.99 5.98 -2.14
C GLY A 87 -39.91 6.43 -3.26
N GLY A 88 -40.81 5.55 -3.69
CA GLY A 88 -41.98 5.97 -4.45
C GLY A 88 -42.80 6.97 -3.62
N ALA A 89 -43.12 8.10 -4.23
CA ALA A 89 -44.16 9.00 -3.77
C ALA A 89 -44.81 9.65 -5.02
N PRO A 90 -46.10 9.97 -4.94
CA PRO A 90 -47.08 9.62 -5.96
C PRO A 90 -47.57 10.81 -6.79
N GLY A 91 -48.03 10.51 -8.00
CA GLY A 91 -49.14 11.19 -8.68
C GLY A 91 -49.05 12.69 -8.85
N GLU A 92 -48.54 13.12 -10.02
CA GLU A 92 -49.06 14.31 -10.67
C GLU A 92 -49.43 13.92 -12.12
N ASP A 93 -50.73 13.98 -12.37
CA ASP A 93 -51.39 13.66 -13.63
C ASP A 93 -50.90 14.58 -14.74
N SER A 94 -50.46 14.01 -15.86
CA SER A 94 -50.46 14.66 -17.17
C SER A 94 -50.48 13.59 -18.25
N ASP A 95 -51.66 13.38 -18.81
CA ASP A 95 -51.86 12.74 -20.10
C ASP A 95 -51.04 13.48 -21.16
N ASP A 96 -50.14 12.81 -21.86
CA ASP A 96 -49.76 13.14 -23.24
C ASP A 96 -48.90 12.00 -23.85
N ASP A 97 -49.47 11.35 -24.86
CA ASP A 97 -48.86 10.32 -25.69
C ASP A 97 -47.61 10.84 -26.44
N ALA A 98 -46.45 10.20 -26.26
CA ALA A 98 -45.35 10.31 -27.22
C ALA A 98 -44.49 9.04 -27.30
N MET A 99 -44.66 8.33 -28.41
CA MET A 99 -43.86 7.20 -28.87
C MET A 99 -42.36 7.51 -28.97
N GLY A 100 -41.55 6.57 -28.48
CA GLY A 100 -40.29 6.13 -29.11
C GLY A 100 -39.22 7.16 -29.43
N ALA A 101 -38.21 7.28 -28.57
CA ALA A 101 -36.81 7.45 -28.97
C ALA A 101 -35.92 7.29 -27.73
N GLY A 102 -35.19 6.18 -27.63
CA GLY A 102 -34.05 6.13 -26.73
C GLY A 102 -32.88 6.88 -27.37
N PRO A 103 -32.33 7.93 -26.77
CA PRO A 103 -31.04 8.44 -27.17
C PRO A 103 -30.01 7.75 -26.28
N TYR A 104 -29.25 6.84 -26.88
CA TYR A 104 -27.91 6.52 -26.39
C TYR A 104 -27.18 7.86 -26.21
N ARG A 105 -27.08 8.31 -24.96
CA ARG A 105 -26.47 9.58 -24.61
C ARG A 105 -24.96 9.40 -24.76
N ALA A 106 -24.46 9.77 -25.92
CA ALA A 106 -23.04 9.86 -26.24
C ALA A 106 -22.33 10.74 -25.20
N GLY A 107 -21.40 10.15 -24.46
CA GLY A 107 -20.45 10.87 -23.62
C GLY A 107 -19.32 11.50 -24.47
N PRO A 108 -18.68 12.59 -24.01
CA PRO A 108 -17.73 13.34 -24.83
C PRO A 108 -16.43 12.59 -25.07
N LEU A 109 -15.99 12.57 -26.34
CA LEU A 109 -14.64 12.21 -26.75
C LEU A 109 -13.62 13.18 -26.12
N ILE A 110 -12.76 12.65 -25.26
CA ILE A 110 -11.55 13.34 -24.80
C ILE A 110 -10.57 13.46 -25.98
N SER A 111 -10.38 14.70 -26.42
CA SER A 111 -9.44 15.13 -27.44
C SER A 111 -7.99 14.81 -27.02
N ALA A 112 -7.27 14.10 -27.89
CA ALA A 112 -5.85 13.83 -27.77
C ALA A 112 -5.04 15.10 -28.04
N GLY A 113 -4.58 15.75 -26.97
CA GLY A 113 -3.58 16.82 -27.02
C GLY A 113 -2.16 16.24 -26.97
N ALA A 114 -1.48 16.24 -28.11
CA ALA A 114 -0.06 15.94 -28.20
C ALA A 114 0.77 17.15 -27.72
N THR A 115 1.64 16.95 -26.73
CA THR A 115 2.73 17.89 -26.41
C THR A 115 4.06 17.17 -26.50
N LYS A 116 4.82 17.59 -27.53
CA LYS A 116 6.21 17.27 -27.78
C LYS A 116 7.07 18.14 -26.86
N LEU A 117 7.83 17.53 -25.95
CA LEU A 117 8.89 18.22 -25.22
C LEU A 117 10.22 17.52 -25.47
N GLN A 118 11.02 18.18 -26.31
CA GLN A 118 12.46 18.02 -26.40
C GLN A 118 13.10 18.57 -25.12
N GLY A 119 13.97 17.77 -24.50
CA GLY A 119 14.78 18.17 -23.35
C GLY A 119 15.99 17.26 -23.25
N THR A 120 17.06 17.60 -23.97
CA THR A 120 18.38 16.99 -23.84
C THR A 120 19.06 17.56 -22.59
N MET A 121 19.21 16.76 -21.53
CA MET A 121 20.09 17.06 -20.40
C MET A 121 20.94 15.82 -20.13
N GLY A 122 22.25 16.01 -20.16
CA GLY A 122 23.25 14.95 -20.07
C GLY A 122 23.12 14.13 -18.79
N ILE A 123 23.10 12.81 -18.96
CA ILE A 123 23.22 11.84 -17.88
C ILE A 123 24.68 11.87 -17.42
N VAL A 124 24.96 12.56 -16.32
CA VAL A 124 26.20 12.37 -15.57
C VAL A 124 26.07 11.04 -14.83
N PRO A 125 26.94 10.04 -15.08
CA PRO A 125 26.86 8.77 -14.37
C PRO A 125 27.15 8.98 -12.88
N PRO A 126 26.43 8.27 -11.98
CA PRO A 126 26.66 8.40 -10.54
C PRO A 126 28.05 7.87 -10.15
N PRO A 127 28.69 8.44 -9.12
CA PRO A 127 29.99 7.98 -8.64
C PRO A 127 29.89 6.56 -8.08
N PRO A 128 30.95 5.74 -8.21
CA PRO A 128 30.96 4.37 -7.70
C PRO A 128 30.83 4.35 -6.16
N PRO A 129 30.22 3.29 -5.59
CA PRO A 129 30.08 3.16 -4.15
C PRO A 129 31.46 3.12 -3.48
N ARG A 130 31.67 4.01 -2.51
CA ARG A 130 32.82 3.94 -1.60
C ARG A 130 32.74 2.58 -0.89
N ARG A 131 33.74 1.72 -1.12
CA ARG A 131 33.98 0.54 -0.30
C ARG A 131 34.14 1.02 1.14
N VAL A 132 33.09 0.88 1.95
CA VAL A 132 33.22 0.98 3.39
C VAL A 132 34.08 -0.21 3.80
N ALA A 133 35.28 0.09 4.31
CA ALA A 133 36.15 -0.94 4.84
C ALA A 133 35.41 -1.71 5.95
N PRO A 134 35.54 -3.04 6.03
CA PRO A 134 34.91 -3.80 7.10
C PRO A 134 35.42 -3.27 8.46
N PRO A 135 34.54 -3.14 9.45
CA PRO A 135 34.94 -2.74 10.79
C PRO A 135 35.95 -3.76 11.31
N SER A 136 37.08 -3.23 11.80
CA SER A 136 38.16 -3.96 12.44
C SER A 136 37.62 -5.09 13.29
N ALA A 137 38.08 -6.30 12.99
CA ALA A 137 37.84 -7.49 13.78
C ALA A 137 38.08 -7.17 15.26
N LEU A 138 37.06 -7.43 16.07
CA LEU A 138 37.16 -7.64 17.49
C LEU A 138 38.36 -8.55 17.75
N ARG A 139 39.40 -7.97 18.34
CA ARG A 139 40.53 -8.70 18.89
C ARG A 139 40.00 -9.55 20.04
N GLU A 140 39.76 -10.83 19.77
CA GLU A 140 39.52 -11.84 20.78
C GLU A 140 40.68 -11.81 21.79
N PRO A 141 40.42 -11.81 23.11
CA PRO A 141 41.48 -11.98 24.09
C PRO A 141 41.99 -13.43 24.01
N GLU A 142 43.29 -13.58 23.75
CA GLU A 142 43.97 -14.87 23.77
C GLU A 142 43.79 -15.57 25.13
N PRO A 143 43.54 -16.89 25.15
CA PRO A 143 43.61 -17.67 26.38
C PRO A 143 45.07 -17.93 26.77
N GLU A 144 45.48 -17.39 27.91
CA GLU A 144 46.77 -17.63 28.57
C GLU A 144 47.02 -19.15 28.79
N PRO A 145 48.17 -19.70 28.36
CA PRO A 145 48.51 -21.09 28.62
C PRO A 145 49.18 -21.20 30.00
N GLY A 146 48.42 -21.57 31.03
CA GLY A 146 49.04 -21.69 32.36
C GLY A 146 48.16 -22.13 33.52
N SER A 147 47.29 -23.14 33.36
CA SER A 147 46.69 -23.83 34.51
C SER A 147 47.18 -25.27 34.54
N ALA A 148 48.30 -25.45 35.23
CA ALA A 148 48.79 -26.74 35.63
C ALA A 148 47.84 -27.31 36.71
N PHE A 149 47.42 -28.56 36.47
CA PHE A 149 46.77 -29.44 37.43
C PHE A 149 47.47 -29.42 38.80
N SER A 150 46.69 -29.28 39.86
CA SER A 150 47.06 -29.82 41.17
C SER A 150 45.80 -30.14 41.99
N TYR A 151 45.51 -31.43 42.12
CA TYR A 151 44.62 -32.00 43.14
C TYR A 151 45.41 -32.14 44.45
N PRO A 152 44.78 -31.99 45.61
CA PRO A 152 44.21 -33.17 46.28
C PRO A 152 42.72 -33.04 46.65
#